data_AF-A0A938H1X8-F1
#
_entry.id   AF-A0A938H1X8-F1
#
_cell.length_a   1.000
_cell.length_b   1.000
_cell.length_c   1.000
_cell.angle_alpha   90.00
_cell.angle_beta   90.00
_cell.angle_gamma   90.00
#
_symmetry.space_group_name_H-M   'P 1'
#
loop_
_entity.id
_entity.type
_entity.pdbx_description
1 polymer ?
#
loop_
_entity_poly.entity_id
_entity_poly.type
_entity_poly.pdbx_seq_one_letter_code
_entity_poly.pdbx_strand_id
1 'polypeptide(L)' 'MIACLAATACAAWAADPRPNLVVIMADDLGYETIGANGGQSYATPRLDSLAASGMRFRHAH' A
#
# COMPACT_ATOMS: atom_id res chain seq x y z
N MET A 1 12.93 11.68 -50.17
CA MET A 1 12.57 10.79 -49.04
C MET A 1 13.62 10.97 -47.94
N ILE A 2 13.56 12.05 -47.17
CA ILE A 2 14.17 12.20 -45.83
C ILE A 2 13.48 13.44 -45.25
N ALA A 3 12.59 13.26 -44.28
CA ALA A 3 12.06 14.37 -43.49
C ALA A 3 11.86 13.89 -42.05
N CYS A 4 12.71 14.43 -41.18
CA CYS A 4 12.55 14.63 -39.75
C CYS A 4 11.95 13.47 -38.93
N LEU A 5 12.85 12.62 -38.43
CA LEU A 5 12.62 11.85 -37.22
C LEU A 5 12.69 12.84 -36.03
N ALA A 6 11.58 13.52 -35.73
CA ALA A 6 11.47 14.33 -34.52
C ALA A 6 11.39 13.39 -33.31
N ALA A 7 12.55 13.14 -32.68
CA ALA A 7 12.64 12.47 -31.40
C ALA A 7 11.92 13.33 -30.35
N THR A 8 10.65 13.03 -30.12
CA THR A 8 9.86 13.56 -29.02
C THR A 8 10.45 12.98 -27.74
N ALA A 9 11.33 13.75 -27.09
CA ALA A 9 11.79 13.44 -25.75
C ALA A 9 10.59 13.52 -24.81
N CYS A 10 10.02 12.36 -24.46
CA CYS A 10 9.05 12.24 -23.39
C CYS A 10 9.77 12.62 -22.09
N ALA A 11 9.49 13.80 -21.57
CA ALA A 11 10.00 14.21 -20.26
C ALA A 11 9.36 13.29 -19.21
N ALA A 12 10.09 12.26 -18.79
CA ALA A 12 9.70 11.45 -17.65
C ALA A 12 9.68 12.37 -16.43
N TRP A 13 8.51 12.49 -15.79
CA TRP A 13 8.41 13.17 -14.51
C TRP A 13 9.35 12.48 -13.52
N ALA A 14 10.30 13.23 -12.98
CA ALA A 14 11.17 12.73 -11.93
C ALA A 14 10.28 12.32 -10.74
N ALA A 15 10.46 11.09 -10.26
CA ALA A 15 9.75 10.63 -9.08
C ALA A 15 10.12 11.53 -7.90
N ASP A 16 9.10 12.01 -7.19
CA ASP A 16 9.30 12.78 -5.97
C ASP A 16 10.04 11.90 -4.94
N PRO A 17 11.19 12.34 -4.39
CA PRO A 17 11.95 11.54 -3.44
C PRO A 17 11.23 11.36 -2.10
N ARG A 18 10.15 12.11 -1.84
CA ARG A 18 9.33 11.95 -0.63
C ARG A 18 8.46 10.69 -0.74
N PRO A 19 8.36 9.88 0.32
CA PRO A 19 7.45 8.75 0.32
C PRO A 19 6.00 9.22 0.25
N ASN A 20 5.15 8.43 -0.38
CA ASN A 20 3.71 8.63 -0.31
C ASN A 20 3.19 8.12 1.05
N LEU A 21 2.38 8.92 1.73
CA LEU A 21 1.71 8.53 2.97
C LEU A 21 0.24 8.20 2.68
N VAL A 22 -0.16 6.94 2.92
CA VAL A 22 -1.54 6.48 2.79
C VAL A 22 -2.03 6.02 4.15
N VAL A 23 -3.07 6.66 4.67
CA VAL A 23 -3.71 6.28 5.94
C VAL A 23 -5.03 5.61 5.63
N ILE A 24 -5.17 4.36 6.09
CA ILE A 24 -6.40 3.59 5.97
C ILE A 24 -6.98 3.44 7.37
N MET A 25 -8.19 3.94 7.57
CA MET A 25 -8.94 3.83 8.82
C MET A 25 -10.24 3.10 8.54
N ALA A 26 -10.57 2.15 9.40
CA ALA A 26 -11.84 1.43 9.37
C ALA A 26 -12.59 1.75 10.66
N ASP A 27 -13.89 2.00 10.52
CA ASP A 27 -14.79 2.24 11.65
C ASP A 27 -15.19 0.91 12.30
N ASP A 28 -15.34 0.91 13.62
CA ASP A 28 -15.74 -0.25 14.44
C ASP A 28 -15.01 -1.58 14.14
N LEU A 29 -13.75 -1.52 13.71
CA LEU A 29 -12.95 -2.70 13.42
C LEU A 29 -12.33 -3.28 14.71
N GLY A 30 -12.93 -4.35 15.22
CA GLY A 30 -12.41 -5.09 16.39
C GLY A 30 -11.07 -5.78 16.13
N TYR A 31 -10.22 -5.86 17.15
CA TYR A 31 -8.88 -6.47 17.06
C TYR A 31 -8.91 -7.94 16.61
N GLU A 32 -9.90 -8.67 17.11
CA GLU A 32 -10.17 -10.09 16.88
C GLU A 32 -10.70 -10.42 15.49
N THR A 33 -11.07 -9.40 14.70
CA THR A 33 -11.60 -9.61 13.35
C THR A 33 -10.52 -9.87 12.30
N ILE A 34 -9.26 -9.52 12.62
CA ILE A 34 -8.13 -9.63 11.70
C ILE A 34 -7.40 -10.97 11.88
N GLY A 35 -7.17 -11.67 10.77
CA GLY A 35 -6.48 -12.95 10.72
C GLY A 35 -5.09 -12.90 11.35
N ALA A 36 -4.28 -11.89 11.02
CA ALA A 36 -2.97 -11.69 11.63
C ALA A 36 -3.02 -11.63 13.16
N ASN A 37 -4.10 -11.11 13.75
CA ASN A 37 -4.32 -10.99 15.19
C ASN A 37 -4.86 -12.27 15.85
N GLY A 38 -5.05 -13.34 15.08
CA GLY A 38 -5.63 -14.60 15.54
C GLY A 38 -7.14 -14.72 15.28
N GLY A 39 -7.73 -13.77 14.55
CA GLY A 39 -9.12 -13.83 14.12
C GLY A 39 -9.38 -15.01 13.18
N GLN A 40 -10.53 -15.65 13.33
CA GLN A 40 -10.94 -16.80 12.50
C GLN A 40 -12.26 -16.56 11.76
N SER A 41 -13.00 -15.50 12.12
CA SER A 41 -14.32 -15.21 11.56
C SER A 41 -14.27 -14.70 10.12
N TYR A 42 -13.19 -14.03 9.72
CA TYR A 42 -13.07 -13.38 8.42
C TYR A 42 -11.71 -13.67 7.77
N ALA A 43 -11.73 -13.84 6.44
CA ALA A 43 -10.50 -13.93 5.66
C ALA A 43 -9.98 -12.52 5.34
N THR A 44 -8.82 -12.13 5.88
CA THR A 44 -8.22 -10.82 5.71
C THR A 44 -6.86 -10.85 4.98
N PRO A 45 -6.72 -11.54 3.83
CA PRO A 45 -5.42 -11.89 3.26
C PRO A 45 -4.55 -10.68 2.88
N ARG A 46 -5.17 -9.53 2.55
CA ARG A 46 -4.45 -8.29 2.25
C ARG A 46 -3.86 -7.66 3.51
N LEU A 47 -4.64 -7.61 4.59
CA LEU A 47 -4.19 -7.09 5.88
C LEU A 47 -3.16 -8.04 6.51
N ASP A 48 -3.32 -9.35 6.33
CA ASP A 48 -2.36 -10.35 6.79
C ASP A 48 -1.01 -10.20 6.07
N SER A 49 -1.04 -9.98 4.75
CA SER A 49 0.16 -9.71 3.96
C SER A 49 0.84 -8.38 4.36
N LEU A 50 0.06 -7.33 4.62
CA LEU A 50 0.56 -6.06 5.16
C LEU A 50 1.23 -6.24 6.52
N ALA A 51 0.62 -7.01 7.42
CA ALA A 51 1.18 -7.30 8.74
C ALA A 51 2.45 -8.18 8.67
N ALA A 52 2.57 -9.07 7.68
CA ALA A 52 3.72 -9.93 7.49
C ALA A 52 4.92 -9.23 6.80
N SER A 53 4.64 -8.29 5.90
CA SER A 53 5.66 -7.54 5.16
C SER A 53 6.09 -6.24 5.85
N GLY A 54 5.27 -5.73 6.77
CA GLY A 54 5.53 -4.50 7.50
C GLY A 54 5.72 -4.70 9.00
N MET A 55 5.26 -3.71 9.76
CA MET A 55 5.25 -3.73 11.22
C MET A 55 3.81 -3.82 11.72
N ARG A 56 3.61 -4.59 12.78
CA ARG A 56 2.30 -4.74 13.44
C ARG A 56 2.39 -4.39 14.91
N PHE A 57 1.58 -3.43 15.32
CA PHE A 57 1.41 -3.05 16.72
C PHE A 57 0.37 -3.96 17.38
N ARG A 58 0.75 -4.65 18.47
CA ARG A 58 -0.16 -5.54 19.22
C ARG A 58 -0.80 -4.86 20.44
N HIS A 59 -0.32 -3.67 20.78
CA HIS A 59 -0.80 -2.85 21.91
C HIS A 59 -0.90 -1.40 21.44
N ALA A 60 -1.88 -1.12 20.57
CA ALA A 60 -2.23 0.23 20.15
C ALA A 60 -3.57 0.59 20.80
N HIS A 61 -3.61 1.72 21.51
CA HIS A 61 -4.76 2.25 22.24
C HIS A 61 -5.11 3.64 21.73
#